data_AF-A0A6B2KZD9-F1
#
_entry.id   AF-A0A6B2KZD9-F1
#
_cell.length_a   1.000
_cell.length_b   1.000
_cell.length_c   1.000
_cell.angle_alpha   90.00
_cell.angle_beta   90.00
_cell.angle_gamma   90.00
#
_symmetry.space_group_name_H-M   'P 1'
#
loop_
_entity.id
_entity.type
_entity.pdbx_description
1 polymer ?
#
loop_
_entity_poly.entity_id
_entity_poly.type
_entity_poly.pdbx_seq_one_letter_code
_entity_poly.pdbx_strand_id
1 'polypeptide(L)'
;MNANKLGTPSPVRKYWNFKDFKGDKTTYYGLYPQSWTVYDREPDPDLQILCHQISPVIPNNYEDTSFPCGIFNWEIRNVSNYSKEVAIMFSFQNGYGAESDVSGGNANKMFSQSHEGHDYTGIQFKHETAFLGYVQHSNFKVFYNDPLSFAITTRVDKADKLKTEVTYTTKFESNNPQALRTIWEQFQSSGRLDNSDDTTESNQGQPIAGALCVKHNIPAHSKAIISFAVSWDFPYARSEYGKSMYLRYSRFFRKPSELLGEQYRRDSGDPTMNEIDSILWKTNSNEHLWDPRNYQIKGEHAGWIGMEALTRESRWSKDITQWVRKTMEGSDEGVYRLYKTSLFNELYILGCGSLWIDGAVDMTQEIEDFRKEEDYVGIFYCLSGFDVPIYNSYDHLFYAGVPLTLLWPKLALSIHKLTLLSLKTEGPLGWRALLGGISCRKLKHQKLKKSHRKDLNSKFVLTIYRDFKLTNDKKFIKAIWPLIRQALQHYEEKYDEDKDGMIEDSVEEIQYTGGLWIAALKAAKVLSYVRRDLANFIRFDQLYKSASDNYIQHWMKKKPLTSDPADVFELLSGNWFAINCGIGRIIPLRLTVTCLEMALNK
;
A
#
# COMPACT_ATOMS: atom_id res chain seq x y z
N MET A 1 4.32 -5.08 -17.16
CA MET A 1 4.89 -3.78 -17.61
C MET A 1 6.12 -4.10 -18.45
N ASN A 2 6.15 -3.70 -19.72
CA ASN A 2 7.36 -3.84 -20.54
C ASN A 2 8.37 -2.78 -20.10
N ALA A 3 9.42 -3.20 -19.38
CA ALA A 3 10.56 -2.36 -19.01
C ALA A 3 11.43 -1.92 -20.22
N ASN A 4 11.05 -2.28 -21.45
CA ASN A 4 11.82 -2.05 -22.68
C ASN A 4 11.45 -0.78 -23.47
N LYS A 5 10.77 0.20 -22.85
CA LYS A 5 10.61 1.56 -23.40
C LYS A 5 11.08 2.63 -22.42
N LEU A 6 12.35 2.57 -22.03
CA LEU A 6 13.13 3.79 -21.76
C LEU A 6 13.48 4.39 -23.15
N GLY A 7 12.52 4.86 -23.95
CA GLY A 7 11.81 6.11 -23.71
C GLY A 7 12.79 7.25 -23.97
N THR A 8 12.78 7.83 -25.18
CA THR A 8 13.60 8.99 -25.56
C THR A 8 13.64 10.03 -24.44
N PRO A 9 14.80 10.66 -24.13
CA PRO A 9 14.91 11.62 -23.05
C PRO A 9 13.81 12.69 -23.13
N SER A 10 13.16 12.98 -22.00
CA SER A 10 12.12 14.02 -21.92
C SER A 10 12.63 15.32 -22.58
N PRO A 11 11.85 15.95 -23.48
CA PRO A 11 12.23 17.19 -24.16
C PRO A 11 12.64 18.30 -23.17
N VAL A 12 12.09 18.29 -21.97
CA VAL A 12 12.40 19.21 -20.86
C VAL A 12 13.91 19.31 -20.60
N ARG A 13 14.65 18.20 -20.67
CA ARG A 13 16.11 18.17 -20.45
C ARG A 13 16.91 19.04 -21.42
N LYS A 14 16.34 19.38 -22.59
CA LYS A 14 17.00 20.21 -23.60
C LYS A 14 16.78 21.71 -23.39
N TYR A 15 15.68 22.09 -22.73
CA TYR A 15 15.23 23.48 -22.66
C TYR A 15 15.31 24.07 -21.25
N TRP A 16 15.31 23.25 -20.21
CA TRP A 16 15.50 23.69 -18.84
C TRP A 16 16.95 23.51 -18.40
N ASN A 17 17.34 24.22 -17.34
CA ASN A 17 18.69 24.16 -16.83
C ASN A 17 18.95 22.90 -16.00
N PHE A 18 19.53 21.89 -16.64
CA PHE A 18 20.10 20.72 -15.97
C PHE A 18 21.63 20.71 -15.94
N LYS A 19 22.27 21.72 -16.55
CA LYS A 19 23.74 21.74 -16.73
C LYS A 19 24.46 22.39 -15.55
N ASP A 20 23.82 23.37 -14.92
CA ASP A 20 24.43 24.12 -13.83
C ASP A 20 24.33 23.40 -12.48
N PHE A 21 23.51 22.36 -12.39
CA PHE A 21 23.43 21.47 -11.25
C PHE A 21 24.43 20.31 -11.42
N LYS A 22 25.49 20.30 -10.61
CA LYS A 22 26.54 19.26 -10.62
C LYS A 22 26.13 18.08 -9.76
N GLY A 23 25.46 18.33 -8.64
CA GLY A 23 25.00 17.32 -7.70
C GLY A 23 26.09 16.79 -6.77
N ASP A 24 27.34 17.26 -6.89
CA ASP A 24 28.47 16.84 -6.05
C ASP A 24 28.27 17.14 -4.56
N LYS A 25 27.40 18.12 -4.24
CA LYS A 25 27.02 18.50 -2.86
C LYS A 25 25.57 18.17 -2.53
N THR A 26 25.00 17.22 -3.28
CA THR A 26 23.64 16.74 -3.06
C THR A 26 23.66 15.32 -2.52
N THR A 27 22.85 15.05 -1.50
CA THR A 27 22.74 13.71 -0.92
C THR A 27 21.29 13.33 -0.72
N TYR A 28 20.94 12.12 -1.15
CA TYR A 28 19.64 11.51 -0.91
C TYR A 28 19.72 10.53 0.27
N TYR A 29 18.74 10.62 1.15
CA TYR A 29 18.56 9.72 2.29
C TYR A 29 17.18 9.08 2.22
N GLY A 30 17.13 7.74 2.27
CA GLY A 30 15.88 6.97 2.30
C GLY A 30 15.71 6.26 3.64
N LEU A 31 14.59 6.55 4.32
CA LEU A 31 14.12 5.78 5.47
C LEU A 31 12.59 5.75 5.39
N TYR A 32 12.08 4.84 4.56
CA TYR A 32 10.66 4.75 4.26
C TYR A 32 9.81 4.78 5.54
N PRO A 33 8.71 5.56 5.59
CA PRO A 33 8.04 6.25 4.48
C PRO A 33 8.50 7.70 4.27
N GLN A 34 9.70 8.04 4.75
CA GLN A 34 10.30 9.36 4.56
C GLN A 34 11.53 9.28 3.67
N SER A 35 11.81 10.38 2.99
CA SER A 35 13.11 10.57 2.38
C SER A 35 13.52 12.04 2.41
N TRP A 36 14.81 12.29 2.26
CA TRP A 36 15.37 13.63 2.29
C TRP A 36 16.34 13.79 1.14
N THR A 37 16.26 14.92 0.46
CA THR A 37 17.31 15.38 -0.45
C THR A 37 17.91 16.65 0.13
N VAL A 38 19.18 16.58 0.52
CA VAL A 38 19.97 17.73 0.98
C VAL A 38 20.72 18.29 -0.21
N TYR A 39 20.56 19.58 -0.46
CA TYR A 39 21.38 20.37 -1.38
C TYR A 39 22.21 21.35 -0.53
N ASP A 40 23.48 21.01 -0.29
CA ASP A 40 24.36 21.82 0.55
C ASP A 40 25.08 22.88 -0.29
N ARG A 41 24.64 24.13 -0.19
CA ARG A 41 25.27 25.27 -0.87
C ARG A 41 25.34 25.08 -2.38
N GLU A 42 24.30 24.46 -2.94
CA GLU A 42 24.07 24.23 -4.37
C GLU A 42 22.56 24.31 -4.65
N PRO A 43 22.11 24.97 -5.75
CA PRO A 43 22.90 25.68 -6.74
C PRO A 43 23.47 27.03 -6.25
N ASP A 44 23.01 27.56 -5.12
CA ASP A 44 23.47 28.83 -4.56
C ASP A 44 24.34 28.60 -3.31
N PRO A 45 25.56 29.18 -3.23
CA PRO A 45 26.48 28.94 -2.12
C PRO A 45 26.02 29.50 -0.77
N ASP A 46 25.03 30.40 -0.77
CA ASP A 46 24.47 31.02 0.43
C ASP A 46 23.21 30.30 0.95
N LEU A 47 22.75 29.25 0.26
CA LEU A 47 21.54 28.52 0.62
C LEU A 47 21.86 27.08 1.00
N GLN A 48 21.26 26.61 2.10
CA GLN A 48 21.17 25.17 2.38
C GLN A 48 19.71 24.77 2.22
N ILE A 49 19.46 23.82 1.31
CA ILE A 49 18.10 23.41 0.94
C ILE A 49 17.90 21.95 1.33
N LEU A 50 16.80 21.65 1.99
CA LEU A 50 16.38 20.31 2.36
C LEU A 50 14.98 20.05 1.83
N CYS A 51 14.83 19.09 0.92
CA CYS A 51 13.53 18.56 0.53
C CYS A 51 13.21 17.33 1.38
N HIS A 52 12.28 17.46 2.32
CA HIS A 52 11.75 16.35 3.12
C HIS A 52 10.46 15.84 2.49
N GLN A 53 10.48 14.57 2.08
CA GLN A 53 9.37 13.90 1.40
C GLN A 53 8.67 12.93 2.35
N ILE A 54 7.34 12.94 2.34
CA ILE A 54 6.52 12.14 3.26
C ILE A 54 5.39 11.46 2.51
N SER A 55 5.23 10.15 2.75
CA SER A 55 3.99 9.41 2.48
C SER A 55 3.31 9.03 3.82
N PRO A 56 1.98 9.10 3.96
CA PRO A 56 1.28 8.96 5.24
C PRO A 56 1.15 7.52 5.76
N VAL A 57 2.25 6.76 5.75
CA VAL A 57 2.28 5.34 6.14
C VAL A 57 2.49 5.23 7.65
N ILE A 58 1.40 4.96 8.36
CA ILE A 58 1.32 5.07 9.82
C ILE A 58 0.73 3.76 10.37
N PRO A 59 1.50 2.99 11.17
CA PRO A 59 1.00 1.76 11.78
C PRO A 59 -0.29 1.97 12.58
N ASN A 60 -1.23 1.02 12.49
CA ASN A 60 -2.55 1.06 13.12
C ASN A 60 -3.48 2.24 12.73
N ASN A 61 -3.10 3.05 11.75
CA ASN A 61 -3.97 4.04 11.14
C ASN A 61 -4.53 3.49 9.81
N TYR A 62 -5.85 3.33 9.72
CA TYR A 62 -6.52 2.70 8.57
C TYR A 62 -7.27 3.70 7.67
N GLU A 63 -7.06 5.00 7.92
CA GLU A 63 -7.58 6.11 7.13
C GLU A 63 -6.42 6.84 6.45
N ASP A 64 -5.56 7.50 7.22
CA ASP A 64 -4.49 8.35 6.68
C ASP A 64 -3.51 7.53 5.82
N THR A 65 -3.24 6.28 6.19
CA THR A 65 -2.39 5.36 5.39
C THR A 65 -2.98 4.96 4.05
N SER A 66 -4.27 5.22 3.81
CA SER A 66 -4.86 5.03 2.49
C SER A 66 -4.74 6.26 1.58
N PHE A 67 -4.32 7.43 2.08
CA PHE A 67 -4.35 8.68 1.32
C PHE A 67 -3.45 8.61 0.08
N PRO A 68 -3.99 8.93 -1.11
CA PRO A 68 -3.23 8.91 -2.36
C PRO A 68 -2.48 10.23 -2.56
N CYS A 69 -1.42 10.44 -1.78
CA CYS A 69 -0.64 11.67 -1.83
C CYS A 69 0.84 11.48 -1.43
N GLY A 70 1.65 12.47 -1.80
CA GLY A 70 3.00 12.69 -1.30
C GLY A 70 3.22 14.17 -0.99
N ILE A 71 3.93 14.46 0.11
CA ILE A 71 4.22 15.82 0.56
C ILE A 71 5.71 16.10 0.37
N PHE A 72 6.03 17.33 -0.03
CA PHE A 72 7.39 17.84 -0.23
C PHE A 72 7.55 19.14 0.57
N ASN A 73 8.23 19.05 1.71
CA ASN A 73 8.57 20.20 2.53
C ASN A 73 9.99 20.67 2.18
N TRP A 74 10.11 21.87 1.63
CA TRP A 74 11.37 22.50 1.30
C TRP A 74 11.80 23.43 2.44
N GLU A 75 12.66 22.96 3.34
CA GLU A 75 13.35 23.83 4.30
C GLU A 75 14.51 24.52 3.57
N ILE A 76 14.48 25.86 3.55
CA ILE A 76 15.49 26.69 2.90
C ILE A 76 16.11 27.57 3.99
N ARG A 77 17.41 27.41 4.21
CA ARG A 77 18.18 28.22 5.16
C ARG A 77 19.08 29.19 4.40
N ASN A 78 18.92 30.47 4.69
CA ASN A 78 19.79 31.53 4.19
C ASN A 78 20.93 31.74 5.19
N VAL A 79 22.17 31.42 4.78
CA VAL A 79 23.36 31.57 5.63
C VAL A 79 24.15 32.86 5.32
N SER A 80 23.66 33.69 4.39
CA SER A 80 24.27 34.97 4.06
C SER A 80 23.87 36.09 5.04
N ASN A 81 24.57 37.22 4.91
CA ASN A 81 24.29 38.44 5.66
C ASN A 81 23.17 39.31 5.05
N TYR A 82 22.53 38.86 3.97
CA TYR A 82 21.51 39.63 3.25
C TYR A 82 20.21 38.84 3.12
N SER A 83 19.08 39.53 3.01
CA SER A 83 17.81 38.89 2.67
C SER A 83 17.88 38.32 1.24
N LYS A 84 17.34 37.12 1.03
CA LYS A 84 17.26 36.49 -0.29
C LYS A 84 15.81 36.18 -0.65
N GLU A 85 15.43 36.52 -1.87
CA GLU A 85 14.20 36.01 -2.48
C GLU A 85 14.51 34.65 -3.11
N VAL A 86 13.78 33.62 -2.70
CA VAL A 86 13.95 32.25 -3.20
C VAL A 86 12.63 31.76 -3.78
N ALA A 87 12.67 31.18 -4.97
CA ALA A 87 11.52 30.61 -5.64
C ALA A 87 11.68 29.10 -5.85
N ILE A 88 10.66 28.32 -5.50
CA ILE A 88 10.57 26.89 -5.79
C ILE A 88 9.40 26.67 -6.73
N MET A 89 9.66 26.05 -7.88
CA MET A 89 8.64 25.67 -8.86
C MET A 89 8.42 24.15 -8.85
N PHE A 90 7.17 23.75 -8.75
CA PHE A 90 6.73 22.37 -8.95
C PHE A 90 5.94 22.27 -10.25
N SER A 91 6.50 21.59 -11.25
CA SER A 91 5.82 21.27 -12.50
C SER A 91 5.36 19.82 -12.53
N PHE A 92 4.17 19.56 -13.07
CA PHE A 92 3.61 18.22 -13.18
C PHE A 92 2.89 18.06 -14.53
N GLN A 93 3.15 16.97 -15.24
CA GLN A 93 2.42 16.62 -16.46
C GLN A 93 1.05 16.05 -16.09
N ASN A 94 0.00 16.44 -16.82
CA ASN A 94 -1.30 15.79 -16.70
C ASN A 94 -1.22 14.39 -17.31
N GLY A 95 -0.69 13.43 -16.53
CA GLY A 95 -0.48 12.08 -17.01
C GLY A 95 0.41 11.25 -16.09
N TYR A 96 0.51 9.98 -16.45
CA TYR A 96 1.24 8.96 -15.70
C TYR A 96 2.15 8.13 -16.61
N GLY A 97 2.48 8.66 -17.79
CA GLY A 97 3.37 8.02 -18.76
C GLY A 97 2.68 6.98 -19.64
N ALA A 98 1.37 7.09 -19.81
CA ALA A 98 0.58 6.20 -20.66
C ALA A 98 0.18 6.87 -22.00
N GLU A 99 -0.43 6.10 -22.90
CA GLU A 99 -0.92 6.63 -24.19
C GLU A 99 -2.01 7.71 -24.00
N SER A 100 -2.72 7.69 -22.87
CA SER A 100 -3.73 8.70 -22.50
C SER A 100 -3.14 10.09 -22.24
N ASP A 101 -1.84 10.20 -21.96
CA ASP A 101 -1.16 11.49 -21.84
C ASP A 101 -1.29 12.34 -23.13
N VAL A 102 -1.48 11.69 -24.29
CA VAL A 102 -1.59 12.34 -25.61
C VAL A 102 -2.88 12.02 -26.35
N SER A 103 -3.90 11.42 -25.71
CA SER A 103 -5.15 11.07 -26.40
C SER A 103 -6.03 12.28 -26.72
N GLY A 104 -5.81 13.42 -26.06
CA GLY A 104 -6.72 14.57 -26.07
C GLY A 104 -7.78 14.47 -24.97
N GLY A 105 -8.47 15.58 -24.69
CA GLY A 105 -9.51 15.68 -23.66
C GLY A 105 -8.99 15.98 -22.25
N ASN A 106 -7.68 15.97 -22.03
CA ASN A 106 -7.07 16.31 -20.75
C ASN A 106 -7.19 17.82 -20.50
N ALA A 107 -7.51 18.24 -19.27
CA ALA A 107 -7.65 19.65 -18.92
C ALA A 107 -7.06 19.96 -17.55
N ASN A 108 -6.58 21.18 -17.36
CA ASN A 108 -5.99 21.64 -16.10
C ASN A 108 -6.76 22.88 -15.64
N LYS A 109 -6.92 23.08 -14.33
CA LYS A 109 -7.54 24.30 -13.79
C LYS A 109 -6.89 24.72 -12.49
N MET A 110 -6.80 26.02 -12.25
CA MET A 110 -6.38 26.54 -10.96
C MET A 110 -7.49 26.37 -9.91
N PHE A 111 -7.10 26.16 -8.66
CA PHE A 111 -7.98 26.33 -7.51
C PHE A 111 -7.27 27.09 -6.39
N SER A 112 -8.05 27.82 -5.59
CA SER A 112 -7.57 28.53 -4.39
C SER A 112 -8.64 28.46 -3.32
N GLN A 113 -8.23 28.24 -2.06
CA GLN A 113 -9.13 28.09 -0.93
C GLN A 113 -8.42 28.49 0.37
N SER A 114 -9.10 29.25 1.23
CA SER A 114 -8.62 29.51 2.59
C SER A 114 -9.29 28.54 3.58
N HIS A 115 -8.50 27.93 4.47
CA HIS A 115 -8.99 27.02 5.50
C HIS A 115 -8.05 27.00 6.71
N GLU A 116 -8.61 26.95 7.93
CA GLU A 116 -7.85 26.86 9.20
C GLU A 116 -6.68 27.84 9.37
N GLY A 117 -6.79 29.05 8.81
CA GLY A 117 -5.72 30.05 8.92
C GLY A 117 -4.61 29.94 7.86
N HIS A 118 -4.85 29.13 6.84
CA HIS A 118 -3.95 28.92 5.71
C HIS A 118 -4.65 29.23 4.38
N ASP A 119 -3.88 29.72 3.41
CA ASP A 119 -4.32 29.92 2.03
C ASP A 119 -3.69 28.81 1.15
N TYR A 120 -4.53 28.00 0.53
CA TYR A 120 -4.14 26.92 -0.37
C TYR A 120 -4.30 27.38 -1.80
N THR A 121 -3.34 27.04 -2.65
CA THR A 121 -3.41 27.27 -4.09
C THR A 121 -2.86 26.05 -4.81
N GLY A 122 -3.48 25.65 -5.90
CA GLY A 122 -3.04 24.48 -6.64
C GLY A 122 -3.55 24.44 -8.06
N ILE A 123 -3.09 23.41 -8.77
CA ILE A 123 -3.54 23.07 -10.12
C ILE A 123 -4.15 21.68 -10.03
N GLN A 124 -5.40 21.55 -10.46
CA GLN A 124 -6.08 20.28 -10.63
C GLN A 124 -6.01 19.85 -12.10
N PHE A 125 -5.63 18.60 -12.32
CA PHE A 125 -5.47 17.98 -13.62
C PHE A 125 -6.61 16.96 -13.80
N LYS A 126 -7.57 17.23 -14.68
CA LYS A 126 -8.55 16.26 -15.16
C LYS A 126 -7.88 15.42 -16.24
N HIS A 127 -7.80 14.12 -16.04
CA HIS A 127 -7.17 13.21 -16.99
C HIS A 127 -8.22 12.27 -17.58
N GLU A 128 -8.31 12.25 -18.90
CA GLU A 128 -9.14 11.30 -19.62
C GLU A 128 -8.41 9.96 -19.66
N THR A 129 -9.01 8.93 -19.07
CA THR A 129 -8.51 7.57 -19.20
C THR A 129 -9.35 6.83 -20.25
N ALA A 130 -8.71 5.92 -20.97
CA ALA A 130 -9.39 4.94 -21.80
C ALA A 130 -8.65 3.61 -21.67
N PHE A 131 -9.26 2.66 -20.97
CA PHE A 131 -8.71 1.32 -20.80
C PHE A 131 -9.58 0.28 -21.52
N LEU A 132 -8.97 -0.52 -22.40
CA LEU A 132 -9.65 -1.61 -23.08
C LEU A 132 -9.74 -2.83 -22.15
N GLY A 133 -10.94 -3.15 -21.68
CA GLY A 133 -11.22 -4.34 -20.87
C GLY A 133 -12.34 -5.18 -21.46
N TYR A 134 -12.60 -6.35 -20.88
CA TYR A 134 -13.76 -7.16 -21.26
C TYR A 134 -15.02 -6.69 -20.53
N VAL A 135 -16.18 -6.81 -21.18
CA VAL A 135 -17.48 -6.73 -20.50
C VAL A 135 -17.63 -7.97 -19.63
N GLN A 136 -18.09 -7.76 -18.40
CA GLN A 136 -18.26 -8.82 -17.41
C GLN A 136 -19.06 -10.00 -17.99
N HIS A 137 -18.57 -11.22 -17.76
CA HIS A 137 -19.14 -12.47 -18.28
C HIS A 137 -19.25 -12.59 -19.81
N SER A 138 -18.46 -11.81 -20.56
CA SER A 138 -18.43 -11.88 -22.02
C SER A 138 -17.00 -11.86 -22.59
N ASN A 139 -16.88 -12.17 -23.88
CA ASN A 139 -15.64 -12.02 -24.64
C ASN A 139 -15.59 -10.68 -25.40
N PHE A 140 -16.57 -9.80 -25.21
CA PHE A 140 -16.59 -8.48 -25.86
C PHE A 140 -15.67 -7.53 -25.12
N LYS A 141 -14.83 -6.79 -25.87
CA LYS A 141 -14.00 -5.73 -25.32
C LYS A 141 -14.70 -4.38 -25.43
N VAL A 142 -14.60 -3.57 -24.39
CA VAL A 142 -15.10 -2.20 -24.35
C VAL A 142 -14.04 -1.29 -23.75
N PHE A 143 -14.09 -0.02 -24.12
CA PHE A 143 -13.31 1.02 -23.46
C PHE A 143 -14.03 1.45 -22.19
N TYR A 144 -13.31 1.45 -21.08
CA TYR A 144 -13.73 2.03 -19.82
C TYR A 144 -13.02 3.37 -19.63
N ASN A 145 -13.80 4.40 -19.31
CA ASN A 145 -13.30 5.73 -19.02
C ASN A 145 -13.49 5.97 -17.52
N ASP A 146 -12.56 5.46 -16.72
CA ASP A 146 -12.59 5.66 -15.28
C ASP A 146 -12.08 7.07 -14.95
N PRO A 147 -12.76 7.81 -14.07
CA PRO A 147 -12.33 9.17 -13.79
C PRO A 147 -11.00 9.16 -13.04
N LEU A 148 -10.11 10.04 -13.46
CA LEU A 148 -8.79 10.25 -12.87
C LEU A 148 -8.54 11.75 -12.78
N SER A 149 -8.14 12.21 -11.61
CA SER A 149 -7.51 13.52 -11.49
C SER A 149 -6.24 13.49 -10.68
N PHE A 150 -5.35 14.43 -10.97
CA PHE A 150 -4.18 14.74 -10.17
C PHE A 150 -4.30 16.14 -9.60
N ALA A 151 -3.49 16.48 -8.61
CA ALA A 151 -3.24 17.86 -8.24
C ALA A 151 -1.82 18.08 -7.72
N ILE A 152 -1.31 19.28 -7.95
CA ILE A 152 -0.22 19.85 -7.16
C ILE A 152 -0.79 21.00 -6.35
N THR A 153 -0.47 21.04 -5.06
CA THR A 153 -1.04 22.01 -4.10
C THR A 153 0.09 22.61 -3.28
N THR A 154 0.00 23.90 -2.96
CA THR A 154 0.84 24.56 -1.96
C THR A 154 -0.03 25.22 -0.90
N ARG A 155 0.59 25.50 0.25
CA ARG A 155 -0.04 26.19 1.39
C ARG A 155 0.82 27.38 1.79
N VAL A 156 0.17 28.52 2.01
CA VAL A 156 0.77 29.71 2.61
C VAL A 156 0.07 30.01 3.92
N ASP A 157 0.83 30.05 5.00
CA ASP A 157 0.30 30.42 6.31
C ASP A 157 -0.02 31.91 6.33
N LYS A 158 -1.14 32.31 6.97
CA LYS A 158 -1.54 33.73 7.03
C LYS A 158 -0.42 34.66 7.56
N ALA A 159 0.43 34.16 8.45
CA ALA A 159 1.57 34.90 9.00
C ALA A 159 2.64 35.24 7.94
N ASP A 160 2.74 34.43 6.88
CA ASP A 160 3.75 34.55 5.84
C ASP A 160 3.21 35.16 4.53
N LYS A 161 1.93 35.52 4.50
CA LYS A 161 1.23 36.06 3.32
C LYS A 161 1.89 37.32 2.73
N LEU A 162 2.51 38.17 3.55
CA LEU A 162 3.20 39.38 3.07
C LEU A 162 4.61 39.12 2.51
N LYS A 163 5.18 37.94 2.80
CA LYS A 163 6.54 37.54 2.38
C LYS A 163 6.53 36.49 1.27
N THR A 164 5.35 35.96 0.94
CA THR A 164 5.17 34.83 0.04
C THR A 164 4.29 35.23 -1.11
N GLU A 165 4.72 34.91 -2.31
CA GLU A 165 3.94 35.03 -3.52
C GLU A 165 3.78 33.65 -4.15
N VAL A 166 2.55 33.32 -4.56
CA VAL A 166 2.25 32.11 -5.33
C VAL A 166 1.87 32.52 -6.74
N THR A 167 2.54 31.94 -7.73
CA THR A 167 2.24 32.14 -9.15
C THR A 167 2.09 30.80 -9.86
N TYR A 168 1.39 30.76 -11.00
CA TYR A 168 1.10 29.51 -11.68
C TYR A 168 0.98 29.67 -13.21
N THR A 169 1.08 28.55 -13.91
CA THR A 169 0.67 28.38 -15.31
C THR A 169 -0.08 27.05 -15.38
N THR A 170 -1.38 27.07 -15.68
CA THR A 170 -2.18 25.82 -15.64
C THR A 170 -1.92 24.91 -16.82
N LYS A 171 -1.54 25.44 -17.99
CA LYS A 171 -1.35 24.66 -19.21
C LYS A 171 -0.15 25.13 -20.03
N PHE A 172 0.75 24.19 -20.30
CA PHE A 172 1.77 24.28 -21.35
C PHE A 172 2.01 22.91 -21.97
N GLU A 173 2.37 22.85 -23.25
CA GLU A 173 2.66 21.59 -23.94
C GLU A 173 4.05 21.06 -23.53
N SER A 174 4.11 19.89 -22.90
CA SER A 174 5.35 19.32 -22.35
C SER A 174 6.31 18.76 -23.41
N ASN A 175 5.85 18.66 -24.66
CA ASN A 175 6.65 18.27 -25.82
C ASN A 175 6.97 19.44 -26.77
N ASN A 176 6.48 20.65 -26.47
CA ASN A 176 6.64 21.82 -27.32
C ASN A 176 7.87 22.65 -26.89
N PRO A 177 8.90 22.79 -27.74
CA PRO A 177 10.11 23.55 -27.41
C PRO A 177 9.87 24.99 -26.95
N GLN A 178 8.95 25.70 -27.61
CA GLN A 178 8.70 27.10 -27.30
C GLN A 178 7.96 27.25 -25.98
N ALA A 179 6.98 26.38 -25.71
CA ALA A 179 6.27 26.36 -24.43
C ALA A 179 7.25 26.08 -23.28
N LEU A 180 8.12 25.06 -23.42
CA LEU A 180 9.12 24.71 -22.41
C LEU A 180 10.12 25.84 -22.13
N ARG A 181 10.59 26.55 -23.18
CA ARG A 181 11.46 27.73 -23.02
C ARG A 181 10.73 28.85 -22.31
N THR A 182 9.50 29.14 -22.71
CA THR A 182 8.71 30.24 -22.14
C THR A 182 8.53 30.08 -20.64
N ILE A 183 8.12 28.89 -20.17
CA ILE A 183 7.96 28.59 -18.74
C ILE A 183 9.30 28.74 -18.00
N TRP A 184 10.39 28.24 -18.58
CA TRP A 184 11.70 28.32 -17.95
C TRP A 184 12.24 29.76 -17.89
N GLU A 185 12.07 30.55 -18.95
CA GLU A 185 12.51 31.96 -19.02
C GLU A 185 11.74 32.83 -18.01
N GLN A 186 10.43 32.60 -17.85
CA GLN A 186 9.63 33.26 -16.81
C GLN A 186 10.19 32.97 -15.41
N PHE A 187 10.37 31.67 -15.10
CA PHE A 187 10.87 31.24 -13.80
C PHE A 187 12.31 31.73 -13.54
N GLN A 188 13.20 31.59 -14.52
CA GLN A 188 14.61 31.98 -14.39
C GLN A 188 14.80 33.49 -14.25
N SER A 189 14.00 34.31 -14.93
CA SER A 189 14.16 35.77 -14.93
C SER A 189 13.67 36.43 -13.64
N SER A 190 12.62 35.88 -13.01
CA SER A 190 11.90 36.58 -11.95
C SER A 190 11.51 35.72 -10.75
N GLY A 191 11.66 34.40 -10.84
CA GLY A 191 11.13 33.45 -9.88
C GLY A 191 9.59 33.41 -9.85
N ARG A 192 8.94 33.82 -10.95
CA ARG A 192 7.47 33.92 -11.06
C ARG A 192 6.99 33.28 -12.36
N LEU A 193 5.72 32.92 -12.37
CA LEU A 193 4.96 32.51 -13.54
C LEU A 193 3.91 33.59 -13.87
N ASP A 194 3.33 33.49 -15.06
CA ASP A 194 2.44 34.51 -15.64
C ASP A 194 1.00 34.51 -15.11
N ASN A 195 0.64 33.60 -14.19
CA ASN A 195 -0.71 33.43 -13.64
C ASN A 195 -1.76 33.12 -14.72
N SER A 196 -1.35 32.34 -15.73
CA SER A 196 -2.21 31.90 -16.81
C SER A 196 -3.10 30.74 -16.36
N ASP A 197 -4.42 30.92 -16.51
CA ASP A 197 -5.43 29.87 -16.29
C ASP A 197 -6.13 29.50 -17.62
N ASP A 198 -5.52 28.58 -18.37
CA ASP A 198 -6.10 27.99 -19.57
C ASP A 198 -6.73 26.63 -19.22
N THR A 199 -8.07 26.62 -19.13
CA THR A 199 -8.87 25.44 -18.81
C THR A 199 -9.30 24.62 -20.02
N THR A 200 -8.81 24.95 -21.22
CA THR A 200 -9.20 24.25 -22.44
C THR A 200 -8.64 22.84 -22.48
N GLU A 201 -9.41 21.90 -23.03
CA GLU A 201 -8.99 20.52 -23.22
C GLU A 201 -7.80 20.44 -24.22
N SER A 202 -6.94 19.44 -24.05
CA SER A 202 -5.85 19.17 -24.98
C SER A 202 -6.37 18.51 -26.26
N ASN A 203 -5.72 18.78 -27.39
CA ASN A 203 -5.98 18.03 -28.61
C ASN A 203 -5.20 16.71 -28.61
N GLN A 204 -5.60 15.78 -29.48
CA GLN A 204 -4.85 14.56 -29.71
C GLN A 204 -3.39 14.88 -30.12
N GLY A 205 -2.43 14.18 -29.52
CA GLY A 205 -0.99 14.41 -29.72
C GLY A 205 -0.37 15.49 -28.82
N GLN A 206 -1.18 16.22 -28.04
CA GLN A 206 -0.69 17.29 -27.14
C GLN A 206 -0.67 16.82 -25.67
N PRO A 207 0.49 16.43 -25.13
CA PRO A 207 0.66 16.27 -23.70
C PRO A 207 0.74 17.64 -23.04
N ILE A 208 -0.10 17.88 -22.04
CA ILE A 208 -0.15 19.15 -21.31
C ILE A 208 0.36 18.98 -19.89
N ALA A 209 0.96 20.03 -19.35
CA ALA A 209 1.47 20.12 -17.99
C ALA A 209 1.07 21.44 -17.34
N GLY A 210 1.19 21.50 -16.02
CA GLY A 210 0.99 22.71 -15.23
C GLY A 210 2.17 22.94 -14.30
N ALA A 211 2.41 24.19 -13.92
CA ALA A 211 3.48 24.58 -13.01
C ALA A 211 2.96 25.53 -11.94
N LEU A 212 3.35 25.27 -10.69
CA LEU A 212 3.04 26.07 -9.51
C LEU A 212 4.35 26.56 -8.90
N CYS A 213 4.49 27.86 -8.70
CA CYS A 213 5.69 28.48 -8.17
C CYS A 213 5.38 29.23 -6.88
N VAL A 214 6.22 29.03 -5.86
CA VAL A 214 6.17 29.79 -4.60
C VAL A 214 7.47 30.55 -4.45
N LYS A 215 7.38 31.87 -4.40
CA LYS A 215 8.48 32.79 -4.15
C LYS A 215 8.36 33.34 -2.72
N HIS A 216 9.43 33.28 -1.95
CA HIS A 216 9.45 33.70 -0.55
C HIS A 216 10.69 34.54 -0.24
N ASN A 217 10.53 35.59 0.55
CA ASN A 217 11.65 36.41 1.03
C ASN A 217 12.18 35.88 2.38
N ILE A 218 13.42 35.39 2.39
CA ILE A 218 14.09 34.78 3.54
C ILE A 218 15.14 35.75 4.10
N PRO A 219 14.94 36.30 5.33
CA PRO A 219 15.92 37.18 5.94
C PRO A 219 17.30 36.52 6.12
N ALA A 220 18.33 37.35 6.31
CA ALA A 220 19.67 36.91 6.65
C ALA A 220 19.64 35.96 7.87
N HIS A 221 20.45 34.90 7.82
CA HIS A 221 20.59 33.92 8.91
C HIS A 221 19.28 33.28 9.39
N SER A 222 18.24 33.27 8.53
CA SER A 222 16.91 32.74 8.84
C SER A 222 16.58 31.53 7.96
N LYS A 223 15.47 30.86 8.27
CA LYS A 223 14.93 29.77 7.46
C LYS A 223 13.46 29.95 7.15
N ALA A 224 13.02 29.39 6.04
CA ALA A 224 11.62 29.28 5.64
C ALA A 224 11.31 27.85 5.21
N ILE A 225 10.02 27.47 5.26
CA ILE A 225 9.54 26.19 4.75
C ILE A 225 8.51 26.47 3.66
N ILE A 226 8.72 25.91 2.47
CA ILE A 226 7.76 25.92 1.38
C ILE A 226 7.24 24.49 1.20
N SER A 227 5.94 24.28 1.41
CA SER A 227 5.34 22.95 1.32
C SER A 227 4.54 22.79 0.02
N PHE A 228 4.74 21.65 -0.62
CA PHE A 228 3.90 21.19 -1.72
C PHE A 228 3.32 19.81 -1.41
N ALA A 229 2.16 19.50 -1.98
CA ALA A 229 1.64 18.15 -2.05
C ALA A 229 1.34 17.78 -3.51
N VAL A 230 1.61 16.53 -3.87
CA VAL A 230 1.03 15.88 -5.05
C VAL A 230 -0.02 14.88 -4.58
N SER A 231 -1.15 14.82 -5.27
CA SER A 231 -2.24 13.93 -4.95
C SER A 231 -2.91 13.39 -6.21
N TRP A 232 -3.54 12.22 -6.10
CA TRP A 232 -4.26 11.59 -7.20
C TRP A 232 -5.60 11.02 -6.73
N ASP A 233 -6.68 11.41 -7.39
CA ASP A 233 -8.01 10.84 -7.17
C ASP A 233 -8.30 9.89 -8.33
N PHE A 234 -7.97 8.61 -8.13
CA PHE A 234 -8.32 7.51 -9.01
C PHE A 234 -9.19 6.49 -8.28
N PRO A 235 -10.49 6.76 -8.07
CA PRO A 235 -11.27 6.05 -7.06
C PRO A 235 -11.62 4.61 -7.42
N TYR A 236 -11.36 4.19 -8.67
CA TYR A 236 -11.68 2.86 -9.18
C TYR A 236 -10.41 2.09 -9.51
N ALA A 237 -10.33 0.86 -9.00
CA ALA A 237 -9.49 -0.20 -9.53
C ALA A 237 -10.35 -1.14 -10.37
N ARG A 238 -10.03 -1.25 -11.67
CA ARG A 238 -10.79 -2.10 -12.61
C ARG A 238 -10.05 -3.40 -12.91
N SER A 239 -10.76 -4.52 -12.85
CA SER A 239 -10.24 -5.80 -13.32
C SER A 239 -10.30 -5.90 -14.85
N GLU A 240 -9.49 -6.78 -15.43
CA GLU A 240 -9.51 -7.09 -16.88
C GLU A 240 -10.91 -7.52 -17.37
N TYR A 241 -11.74 -8.09 -16.50
CA TYR A 241 -13.11 -8.53 -16.80
C TYR A 241 -14.18 -7.48 -16.50
N GLY A 242 -13.80 -6.20 -16.39
CA GLY A 242 -14.73 -5.09 -16.30
C GLY A 242 -15.28 -4.81 -14.88
N LYS A 243 -14.98 -5.65 -13.90
CA LYS A 243 -15.40 -5.40 -12.50
C LYS A 243 -14.68 -4.19 -11.91
N SER A 244 -15.44 -3.19 -11.46
CA SER A 244 -14.93 -1.99 -10.79
C SER A 244 -14.94 -2.16 -9.28
N MET A 245 -13.80 -1.91 -8.64
CA MET A 245 -13.62 -1.92 -7.19
C MET A 245 -13.25 -0.54 -6.72
N TYR A 246 -13.85 -0.07 -5.64
CA TYR A 246 -13.51 1.23 -5.11
C TYR A 246 -12.23 1.16 -4.29
N LEU A 247 -11.29 2.08 -4.47
CA LEU A 247 -10.11 2.16 -3.60
C LEU A 247 -10.47 2.62 -2.20
N ARG A 248 -9.72 2.15 -1.19
CA ARG A 248 -10.02 2.37 0.24
C ARG A 248 -10.25 3.83 0.58
N TYR A 249 -9.35 4.70 0.12
CA TYR A 249 -9.38 6.12 0.46
C TYR A 249 -10.70 6.78 0.08
N SER A 250 -11.38 6.30 -0.98
CA SER A 250 -12.65 6.86 -1.44
C SER A 250 -13.72 6.82 -0.35
N ARG A 251 -13.64 5.90 0.62
CA ARG A 251 -14.59 5.83 1.75
C ARG A 251 -14.67 7.13 2.54
N PHE A 252 -13.54 7.82 2.67
CA PHE A 252 -13.44 9.04 3.47
C PHE A 252 -13.91 10.28 2.70
N PHE A 253 -14.13 10.14 1.39
CA PHE A 253 -14.46 11.23 0.46
C PHE A 253 -15.78 10.97 -0.29
N ARG A 254 -16.67 10.17 0.32
CA ARG A 254 -18.00 9.79 -0.20
C ARG A 254 -19.13 10.56 0.48
N LYS A 255 -20.26 10.71 -0.22
CA LYS A 255 -21.51 11.07 0.45
C LYS A 255 -22.05 9.95 1.36
N PRO A 256 -22.53 10.25 2.58
CA PRO A 256 -23.33 9.34 3.39
C PRO A 256 -24.59 8.86 2.65
N SER A 257 -25.17 9.69 1.78
CA SER A 257 -26.36 9.35 1.00
C SER A 257 -26.13 8.22 -0.01
N GLU A 258 -24.89 7.94 -0.43
CA GLU A 258 -24.57 6.82 -1.32
C GLU A 258 -24.32 5.52 -0.56
N LEU A 259 -23.86 5.58 0.69
CA LEU A 259 -23.75 4.42 1.58
C LEU A 259 -25.12 3.95 2.09
N LEU A 260 -26.10 4.87 2.18
CA LEU A 260 -27.48 4.60 2.59
C LEU A 260 -28.43 4.38 1.40
N GLY A 261 -28.12 4.89 0.20
CA GLY A 261 -28.94 4.72 -1.00
C GLY A 261 -29.02 3.28 -1.54
N GLU A 262 -28.08 2.41 -1.16
CA GLU A 262 -28.14 0.95 -1.41
C GLU A 262 -29.14 0.25 -0.47
N GLN A 263 -29.40 0.83 0.71
CA GLN A 263 -30.37 0.33 1.69
C GLN A 263 -31.79 0.88 1.40
N TYR A 264 -31.89 2.14 0.96
CA TYR A 264 -33.16 2.84 0.71
C TYR A 264 -33.93 2.38 -0.55
N ARG A 265 -33.27 1.73 -1.52
CA ARG A 265 -33.94 1.22 -2.73
C ARG A 265 -34.63 -0.14 -2.53
N ARG A 266 -34.44 -0.80 -1.38
CA ARG A 266 -35.07 -2.10 -1.09
C ARG A 266 -36.26 -2.01 -0.15
N ASP A 267 -36.28 -1.04 0.77
CA ASP A 267 -37.25 -1.05 1.86
C ASP A 267 -38.02 0.30 2.00
N SER A 268 -39.18 0.37 1.35
CA SER A 268 -40.36 1.21 1.71
C SER A 268 -40.36 2.75 1.49
N GLY A 269 -41.57 3.25 1.18
CA GLY A 269 -41.87 4.65 0.87
C GLY A 269 -41.84 5.61 2.05
N ASP A 270 -41.76 6.90 1.68
CA ASP A 270 -41.64 8.13 2.47
C ASP A 270 -41.99 8.10 3.98
N PRO A 271 -41.01 8.49 4.83
CA PRO A 271 -41.24 9.23 6.06
C PRO A 271 -40.83 10.71 5.91
N THR A 272 -41.55 11.58 6.61
CA THR A 272 -41.52 13.04 6.45
C THR A 272 -40.29 13.74 7.09
N MET A 273 -39.90 14.86 6.47
CA MET A 273 -38.71 15.71 6.72
C MET A 273 -38.36 16.03 8.18
N ASN A 274 -39.31 15.97 9.12
CA ASN A 274 -39.11 16.36 10.52
C ASN A 274 -38.30 15.35 11.37
N GLU A 275 -38.15 14.10 10.95
CA GLU A 275 -37.31 13.12 11.67
C GLU A 275 -35.82 13.26 11.31
N ILE A 276 -35.52 13.69 10.08
CA ILE A 276 -34.17 13.96 9.55
C ILE A 276 -33.52 15.13 10.33
N ASP A 277 -34.32 16.14 10.69
CA ASP A 277 -33.86 17.30 11.46
C ASP A 277 -33.49 16.99 12.92
N SER A 278 -33.97 15.86 13.48
CA SER A 278 -33.70 15.50 14.89
C SER A 278 -32.33 14.80 15.11
N ILE A 279 -31.77 14.19 14.06
CA ILE A 279 -30.46 13.52 14.10
C ILE A 279 -29.33 14.50 13.75
N LEU A 280 -29.63 15.51 12.93
CA LEU A 280 -28.72 16.61 12.58
C LEU A 280 -28.41 17.55 13.76
N TRP A 281 -29.12 17.45 14.88
CA TRP A 281 -29.12 18.47 15.94
C TRP A 281 -28.32 18.14 17.22
N LYS A 282 -27.54 17.07 17.26
CA LYS A 282 -26.65 16.77 18.41
C LYS A 282 -25.16 16.83 18.03
N THR A 283 -24.69 18.07 17.79
CA THR A 283 -23.52 18.71 18.44
C THR A 283 -22.14 18.03 18.35
N ASN A 284 -21.02 18.69 17.99
CA ASN A 284 -20.60 20.11 17.97
C ASN A 284 -19.27 20.21 17.16
N SER A 285 -18.81 21.31 16.56
CA SER A 285 -19.19 22.73 16.58
C SER A 285 -18.51 23.50 15.44
N ASN A 286 -19.27 24.36 14.77
CA ASN A 286 -18.95 25.62 14.08
C ASN A 286 -17.97 25.66 12.88
N GLU A 287 -18.53 26.20 11.77
CA GLU A 287 -17.91 26.67 10.51
C GLU A 287 -17.41 25.59 9.51
N HIS A 288 -18.34 24.89 8.87
CA HIS A 288 -18.05 24.11 7.66
C HIS A 288 -18.95 24.53 6.50
N LEU A 289 -18.47 25.47 5.67
CA LEU A 289 -18.98 25.72 4.32
C LEU A 289 -18.45 24.69 3.29
N TRP A 290 -17.76 23.63 3.73
CA TRP A 290 -17.17 22.59 2.89
C TRP A 290 -17.24 21.23 3.60
N ASP A 291 -18.33 20.49 3.42
CA ASP A 291 -18.52 19.14 3.97
C ASP A 291 -18.23 18.07 2.89
N PRO A 292 -17.15 17.27 3.03
CA PRO A 292 -16.78 16.21 2.07
C PRO A 292 -17.86 15.13 1.89
N ARG A 293 -18.86 15.10 2.77
CA ARG A 293 -20.03 14.22 2.72
C ARG A 293 -21.04 14.60 1.63
N ASN A 294 -20.74 15.59 0.78
CA ASN A 294 -21.64 16.08 -0.26
C ASN A 294 -21.17 15.88 -1.71
N TYR A 295 -20.17 15.04 -2.00
CA TYR A 295 -19.70 14.76 -3.39
C TYR A 295 -19.86 13.29 -3.83
N GLN A 296 -20.40 13.08 -5.04
CA GLN A 296 -20.44 11.78 -5.73
C GLN A 296 -19.00 11.35 -6.08
N ILE A 297 -18.70 10.04 -6.14
CA ILE A 297 -17.36 9.53 -6.52
C ILE A 297 -17.09 9.78 -8.02
N LYS A 298 -16.68 11.01 -8.35
CA LYS A 298 -16.40 11.47 -9.72
C LYS A 298 -14.92 11.50 -10.09
N GLY A 299 -14.01 11.17 -9.17
CA GLY A 299 -12.57 11.25 -9.41
C GLY A 299 -12.07 12.70 -9.62
N GLU A 300 -12.76 13.68 -9.03
CA GLU A 300 -12.49 15.12 -9.19
C GLU A 300 -11.99 15.79 -7.90
N HIS A 301 -11.48 15.02 -6.94
CA HIS A 301 -11.13 15.54 -5.60
C HIS A 301 -9.64 15.66 -5.33
N ALA A 302 -8.77 15.46 -6.33
CA ALA A 302 -7.33 15.46 -6.11
C ALA A 302 -6.82 16.74 -5.42
N GLY A 303 -7.33 17.92 -5.81
CA GLY A 303 -6.97 19.20 -5.17
C GLY A 303 -7.29 19.22 -3.67
N TRP A 304 -8.47 18.73 -3.29
CA TRP A 304 -8.88 18.65 -1.89
C TRP A 304 -8.06 17.60 -1.10
N ILE A 305 -7.74 16.45 -1.71
CA ILE A 305 -6.81 15.48 -1.09
C ILE A 305 -5.45 16.13 -0.81
N GLY A 306 -4.96 16.97 -1.74
CA GLY A 306 -3.71 17.72 -1.57
C GLY A 306 -3.79 18.76 -0.44
N MET A 307 -4.92 19.45 -0.31
CA MET A 307 -5.14 20.37 0.81
C MET A 307 -5.16 19.64 2.15
N GLU A 308 -5.93 18.56 2.28
CA GLU A 308 -5.98 17.74 3.50
C GLU A 308 -4.61 17.18 3.86
N ALA A 309 -3.83 16.73 2.87
CA ALA A 309 -2.48 16.25 3.09
C ALA A 309 -1.60 17.32 3.73
N LEU A 310 -1.65 18.57 3.22
CA LEU A 310 -0.90 19.68 3.79
C LEU A 310 -1.42 20.09 5.17
N THR A 311 -2.74 20.09 5.42
CA THR A 311 -3.32 20.35 6.74
C THR A 311 -2.84 19.33 7.79
N ARG A 312 -2.82 18.04 7.42
CA ARG A 312 -2.46 16.93 8.31
C ARG A 312 -0.95 16.68 8.40
N GLU A 313 -0.16 17.34 7.56
CA GLU A 313 1.30 17.13 7.41
C GLU A 313 2.03 17.08 8.75
N SER A 314 1.84 18.08 9.62
CA SER A 314 2.57 18.19 10.88
C SER A 314 2.30 17.01 11.81
N ARG A 315 1.02 16.58 11.87
CA ARG A 315 0.60 15.39 12.62
C ARG A 315 1.22 14.13 12.03
N TRP A 316 1.15 13.94 10.71
CA TRP A 316 1.73 12.77 10.04
C TRP A 316 3.25 12.69 10.22
N SER A 317 3.96 13.81 10.06
CA SER A 317 5.41 13.88 10.24
C SER A 317 5.82 13.49 11.67
N LYS A 318 5.06 13.95 12.68
CA LYS A 318 5.24 13.58 14.07
C LYS A 318 4.97 12.10 14.32
N ASP A 319 3.83 11.58 13.87
CA ASP A 319 3.43 10.18 14.07
C ASP A 319 4.44 9.23 13.40
N ILE A 320 4.87 9.55 12.18
CA ILE A 320 5.88 8.81 11.43
C ILE A 320 7.21 8.79 12.18
N THR A 321 7.70 9.96 12.57
CA THR A 321 8.95 10.10 13.32
C THR A 321 8.91 9.31 14.63
N GLN A 322 7.77 9.33 15.33
CA GLN A 322 7.61 8.63 16.59
C GLN A 322 7.70 7.11 16.43
N TRP A 323 7.01 6.51 15.46
CA TRP A 323 7.05 5.05 15.29
C TRP A 323 8.38 4.57 14.71
N VAL A 324 8.99 5.36 13.82
CA VAL A 324 10.36 5.11 13.32
C VAL A 324 11.34 5.13 14.48
N ARG A 325 11.35 6.22 15.28
CA ARG A 325 12.24 6.36 16.45
C ARG A 325 12.06 5.20 17.42
N LYS A 326 10.83 4.87 17.80
CA LYS A 326 10.53 3.75 18.72
C LYS A 326 11.08 2.42 18.22
N THR A 327 11.01 2.16 16.93
CA THR A 327 11.54 0.92 16.34
C THR A 327 13.07 0.93 16.28
N MET A 328 13.67 2.11 16.11
CA MET A 328 15.13 2.32 16.09
C MET A 328 15.77 2.37 17.50
N GLU A 329 14.98 2.44 18.57
CA GLU A 329 15.50 2.41 19.96
C GLU A 329 16.42 1.19 20.19
N GLY A 330 17.51 1.41 20.92
CA GLY A 330 18.52 0.38 21.22
C GLY A 330 19.36 -0.05 20.01
N SER A 331 19.42 0.76 18.95
CA SER A 331 20.10 0.42 17.68
C SER A 331 21.26 1.35 17.35
N ASP A 332 22.03 1.69 18.38
CA ASP A 332 22.99 2.78 18.28
C ASP A 332 24.32 2.40 17.60
N GLU A 333 24.59 1.10 17.40
CA GLU A 333 25.87 0.62 16.86
C GLU A 333 25.76 -0.19 15.56
N GLY A 334 26.69 0.12 14.63
CA GLY A 334 27.15 -0.74 13.55
C GLY A 334 26.06 -1.42 12.70
N VAL A 335 26.16 -2.75 12.62
CA VAL A 335 25.38 -3.62 11.72
C VAL A 335 23.88 -3.60 12.02
N TYR A 336 23.48 -3.43 13.29
CA TYR A 336 22.07 -3.49 13.67
C TYR A 336 21.30 -2.24 13.22
N ARG A 337 21.95 -1.07 13.22
CA ARG A 337 21.40 0.15 12.63
C ARG A 337 21.18 -0.02 11.13
N LEU A 338 22.19 -0.53 10.41
CA LEU A 338 22.09 -0.77 8.97
C LEU A 338 20.96 -1.75 8.65
N TYR A 339 20.88 -2.86 9.38
CA TYR A 339 19.84 -3.87 9.23
C TYR A 339 18.43 -3.28 9.40
N LYS A 340 18.18 -2.52 10.47
CA LYS A 340 16.87 -1.89 10.68
C LYS A 340 16.55 -0.87 9.59
N THR A 341 17.50 -0.02 9.21
CA THR A 341 17.30 0.93 8.10
C THR A 341 16.90 0.21 6.82
N SER A 342 17.56 -0.91 6.49
CA SER A 342 17.18 -1.73 5.34
C SER A 342 15.76 -2.29 5.49
N LEU A 343 15.39 -2.83 6.66
CA LEU A 343 14.05 -3.34 6.91
C LEU A 343 12.95 -2.29 6.70
N PHE A 344 13.20 -1.04 7.13
CA PHE A 344 12.27 0.06 6.87
C PHE A 344 12.07 0.29 5.38
N ASN A 345 13.17 0.37 4.63
CA ASN A 345 13.11 0.61 3.20
C ASN A 345 12.40 -0.52 2.44
N GLU A 346 12.53 -1.79 2.87
CA GLU A 346 11.79 -2.92 2.29
C GLU A 346 10.26 -2.78 2.41
N LEU A 347 9.74 -2.00 3.36
CA LEU A 347 8.30 -1.78 3.49
C LEU A 347 7.68 -1.05 2.29
N TYR A 348 8.50 -0.43 1.42
CA TYR A 348 8.02 0.22 0.20
C TYR A 348 7.15 -0.70 -0.68
N ILE A 349 7.42 -2.02 -0.66
CA ILE A 349 6.68 -3.00 -1.45
C ILE A 349 5.19 -3.04 -1.11
N LEU A 350 4.83 -2.73 0.15
CA LEU A 350 3.44 -2.67 0.58
C LEU A 350 2.70 -1.51 -0.11
N GLY A 351 3.40 -0.42 -0.43
CA GLY A 351 2.84 0.74 -1.15
C GLY A 351 2.90 0.63 -2.68
N CYS A 352 3.86 -0.11 -3.25
CA CYS A 352 4.12 -0.10 -4.71
C CYS A 352 3.30 -1.10 -5.54
N GLY A 353 2.46 -1.95 -4.94
CA GLY A 353 1.67 -2.91 -5.71
C GLY A 353 0.47 -3.53 -4.98
N SER A 354 0.30 -3.25 -3.69
CA SER A 354 -0.87 -3.72 -2.96
C SER A 354 -2.14 -2.99 -3.40
N LEU A 355 -3.26 -3.71 -3.42
CA LEU A 355 -4.56 -3.15 -3.74
C LEU A 355 -5.43 -3.16 -2.48
N TRP A 356 -5.86 -1.99 -2.04
CA TRP A 356 -6.73 -1.84 -0.86
C TRP A 356 -8.07 -1.25 -1.29
N ILE A 357 -9.14 -2.03 -1.17
CA ILE A 357 -10.46 -1.66 -1.68
C ILE A 357 -11.51 -1.49 -0.57
N ASP A 358 -12.52 -0.66 -0.84
CA ASP A 358 -13.73 -0.48 -0.05
C ASP A 358 -14.98 -1.04 -0.76
N GLY A 359 -14.87 -2.27 -1.28
CA GLY A 359 -15.95 -2.95 -2.00
C GLY A 359 -15.90 -2.79 -3.51
N ALA A 360 -16.98 -3.20 -4.19
CA ALA A 360 -17.15 -3.17 -5.64
C ALA A 360 -18.55 -2.63 -6.01
N VAL A 361 -18.75 -2.31 -7.29
CA VAL A 361 -20.06 -1.85 -7.80
C VAL A 361 -21.10 -2.98 -7.80
N ASP A 362 -20.65 -4.24 -7.94
CA ASP A 362 -21.45 -5.46 -8.02
C ASP A 362 -21.08 -6.44 -6.89
N MET A 363 -21.40 -6.08 -5.65
CA MET A 363 -21.07 -6.87 -4.47
C MET A 363 -22.06 -8.01 -4.20
N THR A 364 -21.55 -9.11 -3.64
CA THR A 364 -22.41 -10.14 -3.05
C THR A 364 -22.84 -9.70 -1.66
N GLN A 365 -23.96 -10.25 -1.17
CA GLN A 365 -24.49 -9.91 0.16
C GLN A 365 -23.47 -10.19 1.28
N GLU A 366 -22.64 -11.23 1.14
CA GLU A 366 -21.60 -11.56 2.13
C GLU A 366 -20.52 -10.48 2.23
N ILE A 367 -20.18 -9.82 1.11
CA ILE A 367 -19.22 -8.71 1.13
C ILE A 367 -19.87 -7.48 1.76
N GLU A 368 -21.14 -7.20 1.48
CA GLU A 368 -21.87 -6.11 2.13
C GLU A 368 -21.95 -6.30 3.65
N ASP A 369 -22.25 -7.51 4.10
CA ASP A 369 -22.34 -7.80 5.53
C ASP A 369 -20.96 -7.68 6.19
N PHE A 370 -19.89 -8.08 5.50
CA PHE A 370 -18.52 -7.85 5.97
C PHE A 370 -18.18 -6.35 6.12
N ARG A 371 -18.69 -5.49 5.23
CA ARG A 371 -18.50 -4.02 5.31
C ARG A 371 -19.20 -3.38 6.51
N LYS A 372 -20.22 -4.03 7.06
CA LYS A 372 -20.98 -3.56 8.24
C LYS A 372 -20.32 -3.95 9.56
N GLU A 373 -19.28 -4.78 9.55
CA GLU A 373 -18.55 -5.13 10.78
C GLU A 373 -17.89 -3.89 11.39
N GLU A 374 -17.95 -3.76 12.71
CA GLU A 374 -17.36 -2.65 13.48
C GLU A 374 -15.85 -2.47 13.21
N ASP A 375 -15.13 -3.59 13.03
CA ASP A 375 -13.69 -3.60 12.76
C ASP A 375 -13.32 -3.59 11.27
N TYR A 376 -14.27 -3.24 10.38
CA TYR A 376 -14.04 -3.24 8.95
C TYR A 376 -13.04 -2.15 8.51
N VAL A 377 -11.92 -2.59 7.95
CA VAL A 377 -10.84 -1.72 7.45
C VAL A 377 -10.65 -1.79 5.94
N GLY A 378 -11.58 -2.40 5.19
CA GLY A 378 -11.41 -2.66 3.77
C GLY A 378 -10.91 -4.08 3.48
N ILE A 379 -10.84 -4.41 2.18
CA ILE A 379 -10.29 -5.66 1.68
C ILE A 379 -8.89 -5.39 1.13
N PHE A 380 -7.90 -6.07 1.67
CA PHE A 380 -6.50 -5.90 1.28
C PHE A 380 -6.02 -7.05 0.39
N TYR A 381 -5.33 -6.68 -0.69
CA TYR A 381 -4.65 -7.59 -1.60
C TYR A 381 -3.17 -7.23 -1.59
N CYS A 382 -2.37 -8.02 -0.89
CA CYS A 382 -0.92 -7.90 -0.87
C CYS A 382 -0.34 -8.59 -2.11
N LEU A 383 0.43 -7.86 -2.93
CA LEU A 383 1.08 -8.40 -4.11
C LEU A 383 2.28 -9.28 -3.69
N SER A 384 2.44 -10.43 -4.33
CA SER A 384 3.58 -11.34 -4.07
C SER A 384 4.88 -10.84 -4.73
N GLY A 385 4.76 -10.20 -5.90
CA GLY A 385 5.86 -9.62 -6.66
C GLY A 385 5.37 -9.11 -8.02
N PHE A 386 6.18 -8.30 -8.70
CA PHE A 386 5.81 -7.73 -10.01
C PHE A 386 5.96 -8.73 -11.16
N ASP A 387 6.94 -9.64 -11.07
CA ASP A 387 7.16 -10.69 -12.09
C ASP A 387 6.06 -11.75 -12.07
N VAL A 388 5.51 -11.99 -10.88
CA VAL A 388 4.43 -12.94 -10.64
C VAL A 388 3.32 -12.22 -9.88
N PRO A 389 2.41 -11.50 -10.58
CA PRO A 389 1.41 -10.62 -9.97
C PRO A 389 0.25 -11.41 -9.35
N ILE A 390 0.57 -12.24 -8.36
CA ILE A 390 -0.37 -13.01 -7.57
C ILE A 390 -0.61 -12.24 -6.27
N TYR A 391 -1.88 -12.06 -5.92
CA TYR A 391 -2.25 -11.46 -4.65
C TYR A 391 -2.52 -12.53 -3.58
N ASN A 392 -2.16 -12.20 -2.34
CA ASN A 392 -2.51 -12.96 -1.13
C ASN A 392 -2.10 -14.44 -1.19
N SER A 393 -0.98 -14.76 -1.82
CA SER A 393 -0.48 -16.13 -1.85
C SER A 393 0.13 -16.52 -0.50
N TYR A 394 -0.36 -17.62 0.09
CA TYR A 394 0.08 -18.05 1.42
C TYR A 394 1.54 -18.52 1.46
N ASP A 395 2.11 -18.93 0.32
CA ASP A 395 3.54 -19.17 0.19
C ASP A 395 4.38 -17.91 0.43
N HIS A 396 3.94 -16.75 -0.06
CA HIS A 396 4.63 -15.47 0.17
C HIS A 396 4.24 -14.83 1.50
N LEU A 397 2.95 -14.85 1.87
CA LEU A 397 2.46 -14.26 3.13
C LEU A 397 3.05 -14.91 4.38
N PHE A 398 3.48 -16.18 4.30
CA PHE A 398 4.18 -16.86 5.37
C PHE A 398 5.42 -16.07 5.82
N TYR A 399 6.22 -15.58 4.87
CA TYR A 399 7.41 -14.76 5.14
C TYR A 399 7.08 -13.27 5.16
N ALA A 400 6.51 -12.74 4.07
CA ALA A 400 6.31 -11.31 3.84
C ALA A 400 5.11 -10.72 4.59
N GLY A 401 4.26 -11.55 5.21
CA GLY A 401 3.10 -11.08 5.97
C GLY A 401 3.42 -10.53 7.35
N VAL A 402 4.63 -10.76 7.87
CA VAL A 402 5.01 -10.36 9.25
C VAL A 402 4.87 -8.84 9.48
N PRO A 403 5.37 -7.95 8.60
CA PRO A 403 5.18 -6.50 8.78
C PRO A 403 3.71 -6.09 8.76
N LEU A 404 2.89 -6.72 7.91
CA LEU A 404 1.47 -6.43 7.85
C LEU A 404 0.79 -6.75 9.20
N THR A 405 1.11 -7.89 9.81
CA THR A 405 0.53 -8.28 11.10
C THR A 405 1.00 -7.40 12.25
N LEU A 406 2.28 -7.00 12.25
CA LEU A 406 2.85 -6.14 13.30
C LEU A 406 2.36 -4.69 13.21
N LEU A 407 2.25 -4.15 11.99
CA LEU A 407 1.99 -2.73 11.75
C LEU A 407 0.51 -2.44 11.44
N TRP A 408 -0.17 -3.33 10.71
CA TRP A 408 -1.59 -3.20 10.33
C TRP A 408 -2.35 -4.52 10.56
N PRO A 409 -2.45 -5.00 11.81
CA PRO A 409 -3.06 -6.29 12.13
C PRO A 409 -4.46 -6.50 11.55
N LYS A 410 -5.30 -5.46 11.48
CA LYS A 410 -6.64 -5.58 10.89
C LYS A 410 -6.59 -5.84 9.38
N LEU A 411 -5.58 -5.35 8.67
CA LEU A 411 -5.37 -5.67 7.25
C LEU A 411 -4.91 -7.10 7.06
N ALA A 412 -4.02 -7.60 7.92
CA ALA A 412 -3.62 -9.01 7.90
C ALA A 412 -4.84 -9.94 8.08
N LEU A 413 -5.70 -9.64 9.07
CA LEU A 413 -6.96 -10.37 9.25
C LEU A 413 -7.92 -10.23 8.06
N SER A 414 -7.97 -9.06 7.40
CA SER A 414 -8.82 -8.84 6.22
C SER A 414 -8.49 -9.79 5.05
N ILE A 415 -7.22 -10.15 4.87
CA ILE A 415 -6.78 -11.11 3.84
C ILE A 415 -7.40 -12.49 4.08
N HIS A 416 -7.38 -12.94 5.35
CA HIS A 416 -7.96 -14.23 5.73
C HIS A 416 -9.49 -14.22 5.63
N LYS A 417 -10.14 -13.13 6.04
CA LYS A 417 -11.59 -12.96 5.89
C LYS A 417 -12.00 -12.97 4.41
N LEU A 418 -11.22 -12.34 3.54
CA LEU A 418 -11.44 -12.44 2.09
C LEU A 418 -11.35 -13.89 1.60
N THR A 419 -10.34 -14.65 2.05
CA THR A 419 -10.20 -16.08 1.70
C THR A 419 -11.47 -16.86 2.08
N LEU A 420 -12.02 -16.59 3.26
CA LEU A 420 -13.28 -17.18 3.72
C LEU A 420 -14.47 -16.80 2.82
N LEU A 421 -14.57 -15.53 2.42
CA LEU A 421 -15.65 -15.02 1.57
C LEU A 421 -15.60 -15.64 0.16
N SER A 422 -14.43 -15.66 -0.47
CA SER A 422 -14.25 -16.22 -1.81
C SER A 422 -14.67 -17.70 -1.90
N LEU A 423 -14.40 -18.48 -0.84
CA LEU A 423 -14.81 -19.89 -0.78
C LEU A 423 -16.32 -20.09 -0.69
N LYS A 424 -17.05 -19.18 -0.04
CA LYS A 424 -18.51 -19.25 0.03
C LYS A 424 -19.13 -18.95 -1.33
N THR A 425 -18.54 -18.04 -2.10
CA THR A 425 -19.08 -17.59 -3.39
C THR A 425 -18.72 -18.51 -4.56
N GLU A 426 -17.58 -19.20 -4.53
CA GLU A 426 -17.10 -20.06 -5.64
C GLU A 426 -17.58 -21.52 -5.56
N GLY A 427 -18.28 -21.91 -4.49
CA GLY A 427 -18.78 -23.26 -4.29
C GLY A 427 -17.69 -24.31 -3.99
N PRO A 428 -18.03 -25.62 -4.07
CA PRO A 428 -17.14 -26.71 -3.67
C PRO A 428 -15.83 -26.85 -4.48
N LEU A 429 -15.65 -26.11 -5.56
CA LEU A 429 -14.39 -26.16 -6.33
C LEU A 429 -13.31 -25.25 -5.73
N GLY A 430 -13.70 -24.16 -5.07
CA GLY A 430 -12.77 -23.22 -4.44
C GLY A 430 -11.96 -23.84 -3.30
N TRP A 431 -12.56 -24.75 -2.51
CA TRP A 431 -11.84 -25.41 -1.42
C TRP A 431 -10.70 -26.30 -1.95
N ARG A 432 -10.93 -27.04 -3.04
CA ARG A 432 -9.89 -27.88 -3.67
C ARG A 432 -8.71 -27.06 -4.19
N ALA A 433 -8.93 -25.79 -4.55
CA ALA A 433 -7.88 -24.89 -5.02
C ALA A 433 -6.99 -24.37 -3.87
N LEU A 434 -7.57 -23.97 -2.74
CA LEU A 434 -6.80 -23.61 -1.54
C LEU A 434 -6.00 -24.83 -1.04
N LEU A 435 -6.63 -26.01 -1.00
CA LEU A 435 -6.02 -27.26 -0.54
C LEU A 435 -5.04 -27.91 -1.55
N GLY A 436 -5.11 -27.48 -2.81
CA GLY A 436 -4.24 -27.88 -3.92
C GLY A 436 -3.21 -26.81 -4.30
N GLY A 437 -3.05 -25.77 -3.49
CA GLY A 437 -1.92 -24.85 -3.56
C GLY A 437 -2.02 -23.66 -4.52
N ILE A 438 -3.23 -23.23 -4.87
CA ILE A 438 -3.48 -22.10 -5.75
C ILE A 438 -4.27 -21.04 -4.98
N SER A 439 -3.59 -19.99 -4.53
CA SER A 439 -4.23 -18.83 -3.92
C SER A 439 -4.93 -17.93 -4.95
N CYS A 440 -5.83 -17.09 -4.43
CA CYS A 440 -7.13 -16.59 -4.91
C CYS A 440 -7.17 -15.72 -6.19
N ARG A 441 -6.16 -15.69 -7.07
CA ARG A 441 -6.19 -14.85 -8.29
C ARG A 441 -5.42 -15.43 -9.49
N LYS A 442 -5.40 -16.75 -9.71
CA LYS A 442 -5.03 -17.25 -11.05
C LYS A 442 -6.20 -16.99 -12.01
N LEU A 443 -6.16 -15.81 -12.64
CA LEU A 443 -6.97 -15.45 -13.81
C LEU A 443 -6.90 -16.58 -14.85
N LYS A 444 -8.01 -16.81 -15.53
CA LYS A 444 -8.42 -18.00 -16.31
C LYS A 444 -7.49 -18.44 -17.46
N HIS A 445 -6.23 -18.00 -17.54
CA HIS A 445 -5.35 -18.16 -18.71
C HIS A 445 -4.03 -18.90 -18.49
N GLN A 446 -3.91 -19.68 -17.42
CA GLN A 446 -2.95 -20.77 -17.40
C GLN A 446 -3.68 -22.07 -17.11
N LYS A 447 -3.61 -23.03 -18.05
CA LYS A 447 -3.94 -24.43 -17.79
C LYS A 447 -3.30 -24.80 -16.45
N LEU A 448 -4.12 -25.05 -15.44
CA LEU A 448 -3.66 -25.45 -14.12
C LEU A 448 -2.85 -26.74 -14.27
N LYS A 449 -1.53 -26.64 -14.34
CA LYS A 449 -0.69 -27.79 -13.97
C LYS A 449 -1.07 -28.11 -12.53
N LYS A 450 -1.53 -29.34 -12.27
CA LYS A 450 -1.77 -29.84 -10.92
C LYS A 450 -0.56 -29.49 -10.07
N SER A 451 -0.71 -28.56 -9.13
CA SER A 451 0.35 -28.23 -8.20
C SER A 451 0.40 -29.35 -7.17
N HIS A 452 1.56 -29.99 -7.03
CA HIS A 452 1.81 -31.03 -6.02
C HIS A 452 2.42 -30.40 -4.75
N ARG A 453 2.24 -29.09 -4.52
CA ARG A 453 2.87 -28.37 -3.40
C ARG A 453 2.29 -28.80 -2.05
N LYS A 454 3.15 -29.34 -1.18
CA LYS A 454 2.81 -29.87 0.16
C LYS A 454 3.13 -28.92 1.31
N ASP A 455 3.42 -27.65 1.03
CA ASP A 455 3.71 -26.62 2.03
C ASP A 455 2.51 -25.69 2.35
N LEU A 456 1.60 -25.50 1.40
CA LEU A 456 0.61 -24.42 1.46
C LEU A 456 -0.46 -24.53 2.54
N ASN A 457 -0.98 -25.72 2.83
CA ASN A 457 -1.99 -25.84 3.90
C ASN A 457 -1.34 -25.60 5.27
N SER A 458 -0.11 -26.09 5.44
CA SER A 458 0.68 -25.82 6.64
C SER A 458 0.95 -24.32 6.78
N LYS A 459 1.42 -23.65 5.71
CA LYS A 459 1.63 -22.19 5.70
C LYS A 459 0.34 -21.41 5.95
N PHE A 460 -0.80 -21.85 5.40
CA PHE A 460 -2.11 -21.25 5.66
C PHE A 460 -2.45 -21.27 7.16
N VAL A 461 -2.38 -22.44 7.79
CA VAL A 461 -2.67 -22.58 9.23
C VAL A 461 -1.68 -21.78 10.09
N LEU A 462 -0.40 -21.84 9.74
CA LEU A 462 0.65 -21.12 10.44
C LEU A 462 0.43 -19.60 10.36
N THR A 463 0.18 -19.06 9.16
CA THR A 463 -0.08 -17.63 8.95
C THR A 463 -1.27 -17.15 9.78
N ILE A 464 -2.38 -17.91 9.79
CA ILE A 464 -3.55 -17.61 10.63
C ILE A 464 -3.19 -17.63 12.12
N TYR A 465 -2.38 -18.60 12.56
CA TYR A 465 -1.93 -18.67 13.94
C TYR A 465 -1.11 -17.45 14.33
N ARG A 466 -0.14 -17.02 13.51
CA ARG A 466 0.68 -15.82 13.75
C ARG A 466 -0.22 -14.59 13.90
N ASP A 467 -1.18 -14.44 12.99
CA ASP A 467 -2.05 -13.27 12.96
C ASP A 467 -3.02 -13.26 14.15
N PHE A 468 -3.55 -14.42 14.53
CA PHE A 468 -4.28 -14.57 15.79
C PHE A 468 -3.41 -14.31 17.02
N LYS A 469 -2.17 -14.79 17.05
CA LYS A 469 -1.30 -14.67 18.22
C LYS A 469 -1.02 -13.21 18.57
N LEU A 470 -0.88 -12.36 17.55
CA LEU A 470 -0.66 -10.92 17.72
C LEU A 470 -1.96 -10.14 17.96
N THR A 471 -3.08 -10.55 17.38
CA THR A 471 -4.36 -9.82 17.51
C THR A 471 -5.26 -10.28 18.65
N ASN A 472 -5.08 -11.52 19.10
CA ASN A 472 -5.96 -12.23 20.04
C ASN A 472 -7.45 -12.24 19.60
N ASP A 473 -7.73 -12.13 18.31
CA ASP A 473 -9.10 -12.09 17.78
C ASP A 473 -9.74 -13.49 17.79
N LYS A 474 -10.41 -13.81 18.89
CA LYS A 474 -11.14 -15.07 19.07
C LYS A 474 -12.38 -15.17 18.17
N LYS A 475 -12.98 -14.05 17.76
CA LYS A 475 -14.12 -14.03 16.83
C LYS A 475 -13.66 -14.46 15.44
N PHE A 476 -12.52 -13.94 15.00
CA PHE A 476 -11.85 -14.38 13.77
C PHE A 476 -11.54 -15.87 13.80
N ILE A 477 -10.92 -16.37 14.88
CA ILE A 477 -10.64 -17.82 15.00
C ILE A 477 -11.92 -18.65 14.94
N LYS A 478 -13.03 -18.20 15.56
CA LYS A 478 -14.33 -18.87 15.43
C LYS A 478 -14.80 -18.95 13.97
N ALA A 479 -14.65 -17.87 13.20
CA ALA A 479 -15.09 -17.81 11.81
C ALA A 479 -14.25 -18.71 10.88
N ILE A 480 -12.93 -18.74 11.05
CA ILE A 480 -12.02 -19.46 10.15
C ILE A 480 -11.75 -20.91 10.56
N TRP A 481 -12.11 -21.31 11.79
CA TRP A 481 -11.88 -22.67 12.32
C TRP A 481 -12.29 -23.83 11.40
N PRO A 482 -13.48 -23.79 10.73
CA PRO A 482 -13.86 -24.87 9.82
C PRO A 482 -12.87 -25.07 8.67
N LEU A 483 -12.23 -24.01 8.19
CA LEU A 483 -11.25 -24.08 7.09
C LEU A 483 -9.94 -24.70 7.58
N ILE A 484 -9.48 -24.31 8.77
CA ILE A 484 -8.26 -24.89 9.38
C ILE A 484 -8.38 -26.41 9.50
N ARG A 485 -9.50 -26.89 10.06
CA ARG A 485 -9.73 -28.33 10.22
C ARG A 485 -9.74 -29.07 8.89
N GLN A 486 -10.46 -28.53 7.90
CA GLN A 486 -10.52 -29.13 6.57
C GLN A 486 -9.16 -29.13 5.87
N ALA A 487 -8.35 -28.07 6.06
CA ALA A 487 -7.05 -27.98 5.43
C ALA A 487 -6.06 -29.03 5.92
N LEU A 488 -6.05 -29.28 7.23
CA LEU A 488 -5.19 -30.31 7.82
C LEU A 488 -5.73 -31.71 7.52
N GLN A 489 -7.05 -31.92 7.62
CA GLN A 489 -7.68 -33.19 7.29
C GLN A 489 -7.40 -33.61 5.84
N HIS A 490 -7.47 -32.68 4.88
CA HIS A 490 -7.15 -32.99 3.49
C HIS A 490 -5.67 -33.38 3.28
N TYR A 491 -4.75 -32.74 3.99
CA TYR A 491 -3.32 -33.11 3.92
C TYR A 491 -3.09 -34.52 4.46
N GLU A 492 -3.66 -34.83 5.61
CA GLU A 492 -3.62 -36.16 6.22
C GLU A 492 -4.23 -37.22 5.27
N GLU A 493 -5.44 -37.00 4.76
CA GLU A 493 -6.11 -37.97 3.89
C GLU A 493 -5.36 -38.24 2.57
N LYS A 494 -4.65 -37.23 2.05
CA LYS A 494 -4.04 -37.27 0.72
C LYS A 494 -2.57 -37.65 0.73
N TYR A 495 -1.83 -37.31 1.77
CA TYR A 495 -0.37 -37.41 1.79
C TYR A 495 0.19 -38.27 2.92
N ASP A 496 -0.58 -38.55 3.98
CA ASP A 496 -0.20 -39.56 4.98
C ASP A 496 -0.73 -40.91 4.50
N GLU A 497 0.05 -41.59 3.66
CA GLU A 497 -0.33 -42.85 3.00
C GLU A 497 -0.24 -44.05 3.94
N ASP A 498 0.75 -44.07 4.85
CA ASP A 498 1.03 -45.18 5.75
C ASP A 498 0.40 -45.03 7.15
N LYS A 499 -0.26 -43.90 7.41
CA LYS A 499 -0.99 -43.58 8.65
C LYS A 499 -0.09 -43.47 9.87
N ASP A 500 1.16 -43.06 9.66
CA ASP A 500 2.11 -42.79 10.73
C ASP A 500 1.97 -41.36 11.32
N GLY A 501 1.13 -40.53 10.71
CA GLY A 501 0.83 -39.15 11.10
C GLY A 501 1.72 -38.10 10.42
N MET A 502 2.75 -38.52 9.70
CA MET A 502 3.59 -37.69 8.87
C MET A 502 3.03 -37.61 7.44
N ILE A 503 3.26 -36.49 6.78
CA ILE A 503 2.94 -36.38 5.35
C ILE A 503 4.13 -36.87 4.53
N GLU A 504 3.86 -37.67 3.49
CA GLU A 504 4.92 -38.17 2.62
C GLU A 504 5.36 -37.14 1.60
N ASP A 505 6.68 -37.03 1.42
CA ASP A 505 7.31 -36.21 0.39
C ASP A 505 8.62 -36.80 -0.12
N SER A 506 9.21 -36.18 -1.15
CA SER A 506 10.55 -36.57 -1.58
C SER A 506 11.54 -36.39 -0.43
N VAL A 507 12.63 -37.15 -0.48
CA VAL A 507 13.68 -37.11 0.56
C VAL A 507 14.26 -35.70 0.69
N GLU A 508 14.30 -34.95 -0.40
CA GLU A 508 14.78 -33.59 -0.49
C GLU A 508 13.85 -32.59 0.20
N GLU A 509 12.54 -32.83 0.14
CA GLU A 509 11.50 -31.87 0.56
C GLU A 509 10.97 -32.13 1.97
N ILE A 510 11.02 -33.38 2.45
CA ILE A 510 10.41 -33.78 3.73
C ILE A 510 10.98 -33.05 4.95
N GLN A 511 12.26 -32.64 4.92
CA GLN A 511 12.85 -31.82 6.00
C GLN A 511 12.17 -30.45 6.09
N TYR A 512 11.80 -29.86 4.96
CA TYR A 512 11.10 -28.59 4.86
C TYR A 512 9.58 -28.74 5.08
N THR A 513 8.90 -29.53 4.23
CA THR A 513 7.43 -29.68 4.27
C THR A 513 6.96 -30.35 5.55
N GLY A 514 7.73 -31.32 6.06
CA GLY A 514 7.49 -31.98 7.34
C GLY A 514 7.63 -31.04 8.55
N GLY A 515 8.61 -30.14 8.52
CA GLY A 515 8.77 -29.13 9.55
C GLY A 515 7.58 -28.17 9.62
N LEU A 516 7.08 -27.75 8.46
CA LEU A 516 5.87 -26.93 8.36
C LEU A 516 4.63 -27.68 8.88
N TRP A 517 4.48 -28.96 8.51
CA TRP A 517 3.37 -29.81 8.98
C TRP A 517 3.32 -29.91 10.50
N ILE A 518 4.44 -30.23 11.14
CA ILE A 518 4.52 -30.36 12.60
C ILE A 518 4.21 -29.04 13.30
N ALA A 519 4.75 -27.94 12.79
CA ALA A 519 4.44 -26.62 13.33
C ALA A 519 2.93 -26.31 13.20
N ALA A 520 2.32 -26.65 12.06
CA ALA A 520 0.90 -26.44 11.81
C ALA A 520 0.01 -27.29 12.73
N LEU A 521 0.37 -28.55 13.01
CA LEU A 521 -0.34 -29.40 13.97
C LEU A 521 -0.30 -28.83 15.39
N LYS A 522 0.87 -28.37 15.84
CA LYS A 522 1.00 -27.70 17.15
C LYS A 522 0.16 -26.41 17.20
N ALA A 523 0.18 -25.61 16.14
CA ALA A 523 -0.66 -24.41 16.03
C ALA A 523 -2.16 -24.77 16.12
N ALA A 524 -2.60 -25.78 15.37
CA ALA A 524 -3.98 -26.24 15.35
C ALA A 524 -4.45 -26.81 16.69
N LYS A 525 -3.58 -27.52 17.41
CA LYS A 525 -3.84 -27.93 18.79
C LYS A 525 -4.15 -26.72 19.68
N VAL A 526 -3.32 -25.67 19.63
CA VAL A 526 -3.55 -24.45 20.42
C VAL A 526 -4.84 -23.76 19.99
N LEU A 527 -5.12 -23.64 18.69
CA LEU A 527 -6.36 -23.05 18.19
C LEU A 527 -7.60 -23.85 18.59
N SER A 528 -7.52 -25.19 18.64
CA SER A 528 -8.60 -26.05 19.14
C SER A 528 -8.94 -25.73 20.59
N TYR A 529 -7.91 -25.53 21.43
CA TYR A 529 -8.10 -25.11 22.82
C TYR A 529 -8.80 -23.74 22.89
N VAL A 530 -8.36 -22.77 22.09
CA VAL A 530 -9.00 -21.43 21.99
C VAL A 530 -10.47 -21.54 21.57
N ARG A 531 -10.78 -22.48 20.67
CA ARG A 531 -12.15 -22.78 20.21
C ARG A 531 -12.99 -23.58 21.19
N ARG A 532 -12.39 -24.11 22.26
CA ARG A 532 -12.99 -25.11 23.17
C ARG A 532 -13.45 -26.37 22.43
N ASP A 533 -12.70 -26.75 21.40
CA ASP A 533 -12.93 -27.94 20.59
C ASP A 533 -12.06 -29.09 21.11
N LEU A 534 -12.53 -29.77 22.16
CA LEU A 534 -11.76 -30.82 22.85
C LEU A 534 -11.45 -32.00 21.93
N ALA A 535 -12.37 -32.37 21.05
CA ALA A 535 -12.19 -33.48 20.11
C ALA A 535 -11.00 -33.22 19.18
N ASN A 536 -10.95 -32.04 18.55
CA ASN A 536 -9.84 -31.69 17.66
C ASN A 536 -8.55 -31.39 18.45
N PHE A 537 -8.64 -30.90 19.69
CA PHE A 537 -7.46 -30.77 20.55
C PHE A 537 -6.77 -32.12 20.78
N ILE A 538 -7.53 -33.15 21.15
CA ILE A 538 -6.99 -34.51 21.39
C ILE A 538 -6.44 -35.08 20.07
N ARG A 539 -7.20 -34.97 18.98
CA ARG A 539 -6.79 -35.45 17.66
C ARG A 539 -5.47 -34.83 17.21
N PHE A 540 -5.36 -33.50 17.22
CA PHE A 540 -4.13 -32.82 16.78
C PHE A 540 -2.96 -33.05 17.73
N ASP A 541 -3.20 -33.27 19.03
CA ASP A 541 -2.14 -33.66 19.96
C ASP A 541 -1.59 -35.06 19.67
N GLN A 542 -2.46 -36.03 19.38
CA GLN A 542 -2.05 -37.38 19.00
C GLN A 542 -1.29 -37.39 17.67
N LEU A 543 -1.86 -36.74 16.65
CA LEU A 543 -1.25 -36.64 15.32
C LEU A 543 0.12 -35.94 15.38
N TYR A 544 0.22 -34.86 16.14
CA TYR A 544 1.49 -34.17 16.38
C TYR A 544 2.55 -35.09 16.98
N LYS A 545 2.19 -35.86 18.02
CA LYS A 545 3.14 -36.74 18.71
C LYS A 545 3.69 -37.80 17.75
N SER A 546 2.83 -38.50 17.01
CA SER A 546 3.26 -39.50 16.04
C SER A 546 4.14 -38.90 14.94
N ALA A 547 3.68 -37.81 14.32
CA ALA A 547 4.44 -37.12 13.25
C ALA A 547 5.80 -36.62 13.73
N SER A 548 5.87 -36.06 14.95
CA SER A 548 7.09 -35.48 15.51
C SER A 548 8.16 -36.55 15.74
N ASP A 549 7.78 -37.73 16.22
CA ASP A 549 8.74 -38.82 16.44
C ASP A 549 9.31 -39.30 15.10
N ASN A 550 8.47 -39.52 14.08
CA ASN A 550 8.89 -39.94 12.75
C ASN A 550 9.81 -38.91 12.07
N TYR A 551 9.47 -37.62 12.18
CA TYR A 551 10.29 -36.55 11.64
C TYR A 551 11.65 -36.43 12.34
N ILE A 552 11.71 -36.55 13.66
CA ILE A 552 13.00 -36.53 14.38
C ILE A 552 13.84 -37.75 13.98
N GLN A 553 13.23 -38.94 13.84
CA GLN A 553 13.94 -40.11 13.35
C GLN A 553 14.51 -39.89 11.94
N HIS A 554 13.77 -39.20 11.07
CA HIS A 554 14.26 -38.81 9.75
C HIS A 554 15.50 -37.93 9.84
N TRP A 555 15.47 -36.89 10.69
CA TRP A 555 16.60 -35.99 10.94
C TRP A 555 17.80 -36.70 11.57
N MET A 556 17.58 -37.70 12.42
CA MET A 556 18.68 -38.47 13.04
C MET A 556 19.35 -39.42 12.04
N LYS A 557 18.59 -39.94 11.06
CA LYS A 557 19.09 -40.87 10.05
C LYS A 557 19.79 -40.17 8.88
N LYS A 558 19.40 -38.94 8.54
CA LYS A 558 19.91 -38.22 7.37
C LYS A 558 20.53 -36.89 7.78
N LYS A 559 21.73 -36.62 7.27
CA LYS A 559 22.36 -35.29 7.36
C LYS A 559 21.47 -34.23 6.70
N PRO A 560 21.62 -32.94 7.04
CA PRO A 560 21.00 -31.86 6.27
C PRO A 560 21.33 -32.05 4.78
N LEU A 561 20.30 -31.97 3.93
CA LEU A 561 20.38 -32.36 2.52
C LEU A 561 21.24 -31.41 1.68
N THR A 562 21.60 -30.27 2.26
CA THR A 562 22.36 -29.19 1.65
C THR A 562 23.25 -28.54 2.70
N SER A 563 24.29 -27.89 2.20
CA SER A 563 25.15 -26.99 2.98
C SER A 563 25.16 -25.59 2.38
N ASP A 564 24.26 -25.31 1.43
CA ASP A 564 24.00 -23.94 0.98
C ASP A 564 23.21 -23.22 2.09
N PRO A 565 23.63 -22.02 2.52
CA PRO A 565 22.97 -21.32 3.60
C PRO A 565 21.49 -21.05 3.35
N ALA A 566 21.10 -20.67 2.13
CA ALA A 566 19.72 -20.31 1.81
C ALA A 566 18.80 -21.53 1.95
N ASP A 567 19.22 -22.66 1.41
CA ASP A 567 18.46 -23.90 1.51
C ASP A 567 18.38 -24.40 2.96
N VAL A 568 19.47 -24.30 3.74
CA VAL A 568 19.46 -24.69 5.16
C VAL A 568 18.47 -23.85 5.98
N PHE A 569 18.38 -22.54 5.72
CA PHE A 569 17.39 -21.69 6.37
C PHE A 569 15.97 -22.11 6.01
N GLU A 570 15.73 -22.48 4.75
CA GLU A 570 14.44 -23.00 4.31
C GLU A 570 14.06 -24.31 5.01
N LEU A 571 14.99 -25.26 5.16
CA LEU A 571 14.74 -26.51 5.90
C LEU A 571 14.25 -26.25 7.34
N LEU A 572 14.67 -25.13 7.94
CA LEU A 572 14.30 -24.73 9.29
C LEU A 572 13.05 -23.84 9.37
N SER A 573 12.39 -23.53 8.26
CA SER A 573 11.24 -22.61 8.18
C SER A 573 10.13 -22.94 9.19
N GLY A 574 9.75 -24.22 9.33
CA GLY A 574 8.75 -24.63 10.33
C GLY A 574 9.20 -24.38 11.78
N ASN A 575 10.48 -24.64 12.08
CA ASN A 575 11.04 -24.45 13.41
C ASN A 575 11.22 -22.96 13.74
N TRP A 576 11.72 -22.18 12.76
CA TRP A 576 11.79 -20.72 12.83
C TRP A 576 10.41 -20.14 13.16
N PHE A 577 9.37 -20.51 12.42
CA PHE A 577 8.03 -20.01 12.65
C PHE A 577 7.50 -20.39 14.04
N ALA A 578 7.66 -21.66 14.43
CA ALA A 578 7.16 -22.17 15.69
C ALA A 578 7.80 -21.49 16.91
N ILE A 579 9.11 -21.20 16.85
CA ILE A 579 9.81 -20.45 17.89
C ILE A 579 9.30 -19.01 17.95
N ASN A 580 9.29 -18.31 16.81
CA ASN A 580 8.92 -16.89 16.75
C ASN A 580 7.46 -16.63 17.12
N CYS A 581 6.56 -17.57 16.85
CA CYS A 581 5.15 -17.45 17.20
C CYS A 581 4.81 -18.04 18.60
N GLY A 582 5.80 -18.53 19.35
CA GLY A 582 5.59 -19.05 20.70
C GLY A 582 4.88 -20.41 20.77
N ILE A 583 4.92 -21.18 19.69
CA ILE A 583 4.45 -22.59 19.62
C ILE A 583 5.53 -23.54 20.20
N GLY A 584 6.78 -23.07 20.27
CA GLY A 584 7.93 -23.81 20.77
C GLY A 584 8.58 -24.70 19.71
N ARG A 585 9.80 -25.17 19.98
CA ARG A 585 10.62 -25.95 19.04
C ARG A 585 9.90 -27.19 18.48
N ILE A 586 10.21 -27.53 17.23
CA ILE A 586 9.72 -28.75 16.56
C ILE A 586 10.83 -29.79 16.36
N ILE A 587 12.09 -29.36 16.44
CA ILE A 587 13.26 -30.23 16.47
C ILE A 587 14.13 -29.94 17.71
N PRO A 588 14.93 -30.91 18.18
CA PRO A 588 15.92 -30.68 19.24
C PRO A 588 16.88 -29.52 18.95
N LEU A 589 17.21 -28.75 19.99
CA LEU A 589 18.11 -27.59 19.88
C LEU A 589 19.46 -27.96 19.25
N ARG A 590 20.02 -29.11 19.62
CA ARG A 590 21.29 -29.61 19.08
C ARG A 590 21.25 -29.72 17.55
N LEU A 591 20.16 -30.24 16.99
CA LEU A 591 20.01 -30.37 15.53
C LEU A 591 19.90 -28.99 14.87
N THR A 592 19.12 -28.07 15.47
CA THR A 592 19.04 -26.70 14.96
C THR A 592 20.41 -26.02 14.92
N VAL A 593 21.19 -26.13 16.00
CA VAL A 593 22.54 -25.54 16.09
C VAL A 593 23.47 -26.14 15.05
N THR A 594 23.50 -27.47 14.92
CA THR A 594 24.32 -28.16 13.92
C THR A 594 23.99 -27.72 12.49
N CYS A 595 22.71 -27.59 12.12
CA CYS A 595 22.32 -27.09 10.81
C CYS A 595 22.82 -25.66 10.57
N LEU A 596 22.62 -24.77 11.55
CA LEU A 596 23.04 -23.37 11.44
C LEU A 596 24.57 -23.23 11.35
N GLU A 597 25.33 -24.00 12.15
CA GLU A 597 26.79 -24.03 12.07
C GLU A 597 27.26 -24.51 10.69
N MET A 598 26.60 -25.51 10.10
CA MET A 598 26.92 -25.96 8.74
C MET A 598 26.70 -24.87 7.68
N ALA A 599 25.65 -24.06 7.82
CA ALA A 599 25.37 -22.95 6.93
C ALA A 599 26.33 -21.76 7.13
N LEU A 600 26.68 -21.44 8.38
CA LEU A 600 27.45 -20.25 8.72
C LEU A 600 28.98 -20.44 8.63
N ASN A 601 29.48 -21.68 8.60
CA ASN A 601 30.92 -21.99 8.48
C ASN A 601 31.41 -22.08 7.02
N LYS A 602 30.68 -21.52 6.07
CA LYS A 602 31.07 -21.30 4.67
C LYS A 602 31.13 -19.81 4.39
#